data_AF-D9J1W0-F1
#
_entry.id   AF-D9J1W0-F1
#
_cell.length_a   1.000
_cell.length_b   1.000
_cell.length_c   1.000
_cell.angle_alpha   90.00
_cell.angle_beta   90.00
_cell.angle_gamma   90.00
#
_symmetry.space_group_name_H-M   'P 1'
#
loop_
_entity.id
_entity.type
_entity.pdbx_description
1 polymer ?
#
loop_
_entity_poly.entity_id
_entity_poly.type
_entity_poly.pdbx_seq_one_letter_code
_entity_poly.pdbx_strand_id
1 'polypeptide(L)'
;ERCITIKSTGISMYYEMDIKETGEMAPFLINLIDSPGHVDFSSEVTAALRVTDGALVVVDCVEGVCVQTETVLRQALTERIKPVLHVNKVDRALLELQMDGEDMYQTFSRAIENANVIISTYSDGSLGEDVMVDPAKGTVSFGSGLHGWAFTTERFARIYSKKFGISTEKMRERLWGDNFFNAKKKVWVKTAEHEGVTLRRAFCQFIMDPVCQLFTAIMNNDKEKYEKMFGTLGITLKGEEKNLEGKPLLKRAMQIWLPAGDILLEMIIQHLPSPPKAQKYRVEKLYEGPQDDEAANGIRNCDPAGPLMMYVSKMVPTSDKGRFYAFGRVFSGTVATGQKVRIQGPHYVPGGKDDLYIKNIQRTVLMMGRYVEQVADIPAGNTAALVGVDQYILKSGTLTTFDDAHNIADMKYSVSPVVRVAVKPKDQKELPKLVEGLKRLSKSDPLVVCTVEESGEHIVAGCGELHIEICLKDLKDEYAQIDFIVSDPVVSYRETVDEISSMTCLSKSPNKHNRLYMQVGAS
;
A
#
# COMPACT_ATOMS: atom_id res chain seq x y z
N GLU A 1 -14.81 -15.99 2.32
CA GLU A 1 -14.61 -17.23 1.54
C GLU A 1 -13.34 -17.24 0.70
N ARG A 2 -13.04 -16.23 -0.14
CA ARG A 2 -11.89 -16.29 -1.08
C ARG A 2 -10.49 -16.05 -0.50
N CYS A 3 -10.36 -15.61 0.76
CA CYS A 3 -9.08 -15.34 1.43
C CYS A 3 -8.11 -14.39 0.69
N ILE A 4 -8.63 -13.54 -0.21
CA ILE A 4 -7.88 -12.49 -0.92
C ILE A 4 -8.48 -11.13 -0.56
N THR A 5 -7.63 -10.10 -0.45
CA THR A 5 -8.06 -8.71 -0.29
C THR A 5 -8.57 -8.20 -1.64
N ILE A 6 -9.82 -7.75 -1.69
CA ILE A 6 -10.49 -7.30 -2.93
C ILE A 6 -10.58 -5.78 -2.99
N LYS A 7 -10.95 -5.13 -1.88
CA LYS A 7 -11.13 -3.67 -1.78
C LYS A 7 -10.15 -3.11 -0.76
N SER A 8 -9.55 -1.95 -1.06
CA SER A 8 -8.71 -1.26 -0.09
C SER A 8 -9.52 -0.75 1.11
N THR A 9 -8.94 -0.86 2.31
CA THR A 9 -9.59 -0.46 3.57
C THR A 9 -8.63 0.35 4.45
N GLY A 10 -9.09 1.50 4.94
CA GLY A 10 -8.34 2.34 5.89
C GLY A 10 -8.57 1.94 7.35
N ILE A 11 -7.49 1.91 8.14
CA ILE A 11 -7.47 1.67 9.58
C ILE A 11 -6.53 2.70 10.20
N SER A 12 -6.99 3.41 11.23
CA SER A 12 -6.13 4.29 12.02
C SER A 12 -5.69 3.53 13.28
N MET A 13 -4.39 3.49 13.56
CA MET A 13 -3.83 2.77 14.71
C MET A 13 -3.09 3.74 15.61
N TYR A 14 -3.29 3.59 16.92
CA TYR A 14 -2.55 4.31 17.95
C TYR A 14 -1.40 3.44 18.46
N TYR A 15 -0.20 4.01 18.54
CA TYR A 15 0.96 3.33 19.08
C TYR A 15 1.82 4.30 19.90
N GLU A 16 2.35 3.84 21.02
CA GLU A 16 3.27 4.62 21.85
C GLU A 16 4.66 3.99 21.81
N MET A 17 5.68 4.83 21.64
CA MET A 17 7.06 4.38 21.53
C MET A 17 8.03 5.39 22.14
N ASP A 18 9.00 4.89 22.90
CA ASP A 18 10.19 5.65 23.29
C ASP A 18 11.24 5.61 22.17
N ILE A 19 11.14 6.56 21.26
CA ILE A 19 12.04 6.67 20.10
C ILE A 19 13.49 6.94 20.53
N LYS A 20 13.69 7.69 21.61
CA LYS A 20 15.01 8.21 22.01
C LYS A 20 15.70 7.35 23.07
N GLU A 21 15.08 6.25 23.47
CA GLU A 21 15.53 5.43 24.61
C GLU A 21 15.71 6.26 25.89
N THR A 22 14.87 7.30 26.06
CA THR A 22 14.91 8.26 27.17
C THR A 22 14.00 7.87 28.34
N GLY A 23 13.15 6.87 28.15
CA GLY A 23 12.06 6.49 29.03
C GLY A 23 10.74 7.21 28.76
N GLU A 24 10.71 8.18 27.83
CA GLU A 24 9.51 8.94 27.48
C GLU A 24 8.78 8.32 26.29
N MET A 25 7.54 7.88 26.51
CA MET A 25 6.69 7.30 25.46
C MET A 25 6.04 8.43 24.64
N ALA A 26 6.34 8.48 23.34
CA ALA A 26 5.71 9.41 22.42
C ALA A 26 4.53 8.75 21.68
N PRO A 27 3.38 9.42 21.54
CA PRO A 27 2.21 8.90 20.83
C PRO A 27 2.33 9.06 19.31
N PHE A 28 1.93 8.04 18.56
CA PHE A 28 1.88 8.04 17.10
C PHE A 28 0.52 7.56 16.60
N LEU A 29 0.02 8.23 15.57
CA LEU A 29 -1.13 7.79 14.79
C LEU A 29 -0.63 7.26 13.44
N ILE A 30 -0.96 6.01 13.12
CA ILE A 30 -0.58 5.35 11.87
C ILE A 30 -1.84 5.04 11.09
N ASN A 31 -2.01 5.70 9.95
CA ASN A 31 -3.09 5.44 9.02
C ASN A 31 -2.65 4.35 8.03
N LEU A 32 -3.05 3.11 8.29
CA LEU A 32 -2.78 1.97 7.43
C LEU A 32 -3.89 1.84 6.40
N ILE A 33 -3.52 1.77 5.12
CA ILE A 33 -4.45 1.41 4.05
C ILE A 33 -4.04 0.03 3.57
N ASP A 34 -4.86 -0.98 3.88
CA ASP A 34 -4.68 -2.33 3.37
C ASP A 34 -5.08 -2.34 1.89
N SER A 35 -4.19 -2.77 1.01
CA SER A 35 -4.38 -2.76 -0.44
C SER A 35 -4.38 -4.19 -1.00
N PRO A 36 -5.22 -4.50 -2.01
CA PRO A 36 -5.24 -5.81 -2.66
C PRO A 36 -3.87 -6.30 -3.16
N GLY A 37 -3.58 -7.59 -2.98
CA GLY A 37 -2.37 -8.22 -3.53
C GLY A 37 -2.53 -8.78 -4.94
N HIS A 38 -3.76 -9.02 -5.40
CA HIS A 38 -4.01 -9.62 -6.71
C HIS A 38 -4.00 -8.56 -7.84
N VAL A 39 -3.36 -8.88 -8.97
CA VAL A 39 -3.17 -7.97 -10.12
C VAL A 39 -4.45 -7.36 -10.67
N ASP A 40 -5.52 -8.14 -10.73
CA ASP A 40 -6.86 -7.70 -11.15
C ASP A 40 -7.43 -6.51 -10.36
N PHE A 41 -6.94 -6.29 -9.13
CA PHE A 41 -7.33 -5.18 -8.24
C PHE A 41 -6.20 -4.14 -8.07
N SER A 42 -5.27 -4.07 -9.02
CA SER A 42 -4.18 -3.07 -9.00
C SER A 42 -4.66 -1.62 -9.05
N SER A 43 -5.90 -1.37 -9.47
CA SER A 43 -6.54 -0.05 -9.41
C SER A 43 -6.81 0.42 -7.98
N GLU A 44 -7.18 -0.49 -7.09
CA GLU A 44 -7.34 -0.24 -5.66
C GLU A 44 -6.00 0.07 -4.99
N VAL A 45 -4.93 -0.61 -5.41
CA VAL A 45 -3.56 -0.29 -4.98
C VAL A 45 -3.18 1.11 -5.43
N THR A 46 -3.43 1.42 -6.70
CA THR A 46 -3.16 2.76 -7.27
C THR A 46 -3.89 3.81 -6.43
N ALA A 47 -5.21 3.71 -6.24
CA ALA A 47 -6.03 4.60 -5.39
C ALA A 47 -5.42 4.85 -3.99
N ALA A 48 -4.88 3.81 -3.35
CA ALA A 48 -4.24 3.92 -2.05
C ALA A 48 -2.90 4.68 -2.08
N LEU A 49 -2.06 4.47 -3.10
CA LEU A 49 -0.72 5.07 -3.19
C LEU A 49 -0.75 6.61 -3.22
N ARG A 50 -1.78 7.24 -3.81
CA ARG A 50 -1.86 8.72 -3.83
C ARG A 50 -2.01 9.32 -2.44
N VAL A 51 -2.64 8.62 -1.52
CA VAL A 51 -2.95 9.13 -0.18
C VAL A 51 -1.97 8.66 0.90
N THR A 52 -1.04 7.73 0.58
CA THR A 52 -0.02 7.21 1.50
C THR A 52 1.35 7.87 1.31
N ASP A 53 2.15 7.94 2.38
CA ASP A 53 3.51 8.54 2.37
C ASP A 53 4.65 7.51 2.38
N GLY A 54 4.36 6.31 2.86
CA GLY A 54 5.29 5.20 2.93
C GLY A 54 4.60 3.87 2.61
N ALA A 55 5.40 2.86 2.26
CA ALA A 55 4.92 1.54 1.90
C ALA A 55 5.67 0.45 2.67
N LEU A 56 4.93 -0.48 3.28
CA LEU A 56 5.48 -1.73 3.79
C LEU A 56 5.39 -2.79 2.69
N VAL A 57 6.52 -3.03 2.01
CA VAL A 57 6.62 -4.00 0.93
C VAL A 57 6.82 -5.38 1.53
N VAL A 58 5.91 -6.30 1.24
CA VAL A 58 5.97 -7.68 1.75
C VAL A 58 6.50 -8.59 0.64
N VAL A 59 7.53 -9.37 0.97
CA VAL A 59 8.19 -10.32 0.05
C VAL A 59 8.23 -11.69 0.71
N ASP A 60 7.97 -12.75 -0.05
CA ASP A 60 8.10 -14.12 0.44
C ASP A 60 9.58 -14.47 0.57
N CYS A 61 9.98 -15.05 1.70
CA CYS A 61 11.38 -15.46 1.89
C CYS A 61 11.85 -16.55 0.92
N VAL A 62 10.96 -17.38 0.37
CA VAL A 62 11.31 -18.46 -0.56
C VAL A 62 11.17 -18.01 -2.01
N GLU A 63 10.03 -17.39 -2.35
CA GLU A 63 9.75 -16.99 -3.74
C GLU A 63 10.46 -15.69 -4.13
N GLY A 64 10.81 -14.85 -3.14
CA GLY A 64 11.45 -13.57 -3.36
C GLY A 64 10.51 -12.57 -4.04
N VAL A 65 11.11 -11.63 -4.78
CA VAL A 65 10.39 -10.57 -5.48
C VAL A 65 9.76 -11.12 -6.75
N CYS A 66 8.43 -11.08 -6.84
CA CYS A 66 7.68 -11.47 -8.02
C CYS A 66 7.24 -10.25 -8.85
N VAL A 67 6.70 -10.50 -10.05
CA VAL A 67 6.23 -9.46 -11.00
C VAL A 67 5.21 -8.50 -10.37
N GLN A 68 4.35 -9.00 -9.49
CA GLN A 68 3.35 -8.17 -8.78
C GLN A 68 4.03 -7.20 -7.82
N THR A 69 4.99 -7.69 -7.02
CA THR A 69 5.80 -6.87 -6.11
C THR A 69 6.55 -5.80 -6.87
N GLU A 70 7.18 -6.14 -8.00
CA GLU A 70 7.87 -5.18 -8.85
C GLU A 70 6.93 -4.10 -9.38
N THR A 71 5.77 -4.49 -9.88
CA THR A 71 4.79 -3.56 -10.45
C THR A 71 4.32 -2.54 -9.42
N VAL A 72 3.94 -3.00 -8.22
CA VAL A 72 3.46 -2.13 -7.14
C VAL A 72 4.59 -1.26 -6.59
N LEU A 73 5.79 -1.83 -6.41
CA LEU A 73 6.96 -1.08 -5.94
C LEU A 73 7.35 0.03 -6.92
N ARG A 74 7.36 -0.26 -8.22
CA ARG A 74 7.59 0.75 -9.27
C ARG A 74 6.56 1.88 -9.21
N GLN A 75 5.28 1.55 -9.05
CA GLN A 75 4.23 2.56 -8.91
C GLN A 75 4.42 3.41 -7.65
N ALA A 76 4.75 2.80 -6.52
CA ALA A 76 4.99 3.49 -5.26
C ALA A 76 6.17 4.48 -5.38
N LEU A 77 7.28 4.04 -5.98
CA LEU A 77 8.46 4.88 -6.22
C LEU A 77 8.16 6.03 -7.18
N THR A 78 7.37 5.76 -8.23
CA THR A 78 6.89 6.80 -9.15
C THR A 78 6.10 7.86 -8.37
N GLU A 79 5.25 7.46 -7.42
CA GLU A 79 4.48 8.35 -6.53
C GLU A 79 5.30 8.98 -5.39
N ARG A 80 6.63 8.83 -5.44
CA ARG A 80 7.57 9.31 -4.44
C ARG A 80 7.22 8.78 -3.04
N ILE A 81 6.87 7.51 -2.93
CA ILE A 81 6.58 6.83 -1.65
C ILE A 81 7.82 6.09 -1.18
N LYS A 82 8.16 6.24 0.10
CA LYS A 82 9.34 5.58 0.68
C LYS A 82 9.02 4.13 1.07
N PRO A 83 9.75 3.12 0.56
CA PRO A 83 9.53 1.73 0.94
C PRO A 83 10.31 1.35 2.21
N VAL A 84 9.73 0.43 2.98
CA VAL A 84 10.42 -0.47 3.93
C VAL A 84 10.05 -1.90 3.58
N LEU A 85 10.91 -2.87 3.89
CA LEU A 85 10.75 -4.25 3.44
C LEU A 85 10.43 -5.19 4.60
N HIS A 86 9.48 -6.10 4.40
CA HIS A 86 9.23 -7.23 5.27
C HIS A 86 9.39 -8.55 4.51
N VAL A 87 10.41 -9.31 4.87
CA VAL A 87 10.64 -10.67 4.37
C VAL A 87 9.80 -11.63 5.21
N ASN A 88 8.67 -12.07 4.64
CA ASN A 88 7.63 -12.84 5.30
C ASN A 88 7.76 -14.34 5.01
N LYS A 89 6.96 -15.14 5.72
CA LYS A 89 6.90 -16.60 5.64
C LYS A 89 8.21 -17.31 6.03
N VAL A 90 9.02 -16.69 6.89
CA VAL A 90 10.26 -17.28 7.40
C VAL A 90 10.02 -18.61 8.14
N ASP A 91 8.81 -18.83 8.64
CA ASP A 91 8.39 -20.13 9.19
C ASP A 91 8.49 -21.29 8.17
N ARG A 92 8.30 -21.03 6.86
CA ARG A 92 8.49 -22.05 5.82
C ARG A 92 9.95 -22.45 5.67
N ALA A 93 10.86 -21.47 5.68
CA ALA A 93 12.29 -21.73 5.64
C ALA A 93 12.74 -22.60 6.83
N LEU A 94 12.17 -22.36 8.00
CA LEU A 94 12.50 -23.08 9.24
C LEU A 94 11.83 -24.47 9.35
N LEU A 95 10.54 -24.57 9.02
CA LEU A 95 9.73 -25.78 9.28
C LEU A 95 9.60 -26.70 8.07
N GLU A 96 9.51 -26.14 6.86
CA GLU A 96 9.33 -26.91 5.62
C GLU A 96 10.67 -27.25 4.98
N LEU A 97 11.52 -26.23 4.79
CA LEU A 97 12.80 -26.37 4.09
C LEU A 97 13.95 -26.74 5.03
N GLN A 98 13.78 -26.57 6.34
CA GLN A 98 14.79 -26.84 7.38
C GLN A 98 16.15 -26.19 7.07
N MET A 99 16.12 -24.96 6.54
CA MET A 99 17.30 -24.19 6.18
C MET A 99 18.12 -23.82 7.40
N ASP A 100 19.44 -23.79 7.25
CA ASP A 100 20.31 -23.28 8.30
C ASP A 100 20.39 -21.74 8.28
N GLY A 101 21.12 -21.17 9.24
CA GLY A 101 21.24 -19.71 9.36
C GLY A 101 21.90 -19.05 8.15
N GLU A 102 22.87 -19.71 7.51
CA GLU A 102 23.61 -19.13 6.39
C GLU A 102 22.79 -19.22 5.10
N ASP A 103 22.11 -20.34 4.85
CA ASP A 103 21.19 -20.50 3.72
C ASP A 103 20.06 -19.46 3.77
N MET A 104 19.48 -19.23 4.96
CA MET A 104 18.49 -18.17 5.16
C MET A 104 19.08 -16.78 4.92
N TYR A 105 20.28 -16.51 5.43
CA TYR A 105 20.96 -15.23 5.19
C TYR A 105 21.15 -14.96 3.68
N GLN A 106 21.65 -15.93 2.93
CA GLN A 106 21.87 -15.79 1.48
C GLN A 106 20.56 -15.54 0.74
N THR A 107 19.51 -16.23 1.15
CA THR A 107 18.16 -16.10 0.56
C THR A 107 17.57 -14.72 0.85
N PHE A 108 17.69 -14.26 2.10
CA PHE A 108 17.27 -12.93 2.51
C PHE A 108 18.06 -11.83 1.78
N SER A 109 19.39 -11.97 1.66
CA SER A 109 20.24 -11.03 0.93
C SER A 109 19.80 -10.91 -0.53
N ARG A 110 19.55 -12.04 -1.20
CA ARG A 110 19.07 -12.05 -2.59
C ARG A 110 17.71 -11.35 -2.73
N ALA A 111 16.78 -11.59 -1.81
CA ALA A 111 15.48 -10.93 -1.83
C ALA A 111 15.61 -9.40 -1.67
N ILE A 112 16.50 -8.95 -0.78
CA ILE A 112 16.79 -7.53 -0.54
C ILE A 112 17.48 -6.91 -1.76
N GLU A 113 18.46 -7.59 -2.35
CA GLU A 113 19.17 -7.15 -3.55
C GLU A 113 18.19 -6.97 -4.73
N ASN A 114 17.33 -7.95 -4.99
CA ASN A 114 16.31 -7.86 -6.03
C ASN A 114 15.37 -6.66 -5.82
N ALA A 115 14.96 -6.40 -4.57
CA ALA A 115 14.14 -5.22 -4.26
C ALA A 115 14.93 -3.92 -4.50
N ASN A 116 16.21 -3.86 -4.13
CA ASN A 116 17.06 -2.69 -4.33
C ASN A 116 17.40 -2.42 -5.80
N VAL A 117 17.46 -3.44 -6.65
CA VAL A 117 17.58 -3.27 -8.11
C VAL A 117 16.37 -2.49 -8.65
N ILE A 118 15.17 -2.84 -8.22
CA ILE A 118 13.94 -2.13 -8.62
C ILE A 118 13.95 -0.71 -8.05
N ILE A 119 14.30 -0.56 -6.76
CA ILE A 119 14.36 0.76 -6.11
C ILE A 119 15.33 1.69 -6.85
N SER A 120 16.54 1.23 -7.14
CA SER A 120 17.55 2.05 -7.82
C SER A 120 17.19 2.37 -9.27
N THR A 121 16.47 1.49 -9.95
CA THR A 121 16.03 1.71 -11.34
C THR A 121 14.94 2.79 -11.45
N TYR A 122 14.04 2.87 -10.47
CA TYR A 122 12.85 3.74 -10.55
C TYR A 122 12.83 4.88 -9.53
N SER A 123 13.85 5.03 -8.69
CA SER A 123 13.95 6.15 -7.74
C SER A 123 14.21 7.46 -8.46
N ASP A 124 13.37 8.46 -8.20
CA ASP A 124 13.60 9.86 -8.55
C ASP A 124 14.57 10.49 -7.53
N GLY A 125 15.49 11.34 -7.99
CA GLY A 125 16.43 12.08 -7.12
C GLY A 125 15.73 12.96 -6.07
N SER A 126 14.48 13.36 -6.33
CA SER A 126 13.64 14.10 -5.38
C SER A 126 13.25 13.30 -4.12
N LEU A 127 13.34 11.96 -4.18
CA LEU A 127 13.04 11.07 -3.05
C LEU A 127 14.18 11.01 -2.01
N GLY A 128 15.33 11.62 -2.32
CA GLY A 128 16.55 11.63 -1.52
C GLY A 128 17.49 10.48 -1.84
N GLU A 129 18.71 10.53 -1.31
CA GLU A 129 19.78 9.55 -1.61
C GLU A 129 19.63 8.21 -0.85
N ASP A 130 18.75 8.15 0.17
CA ASP A 130 18.62 7.00 1.07
C ASP A 130 17.25 6.31 0.99
N VAL A 131 16.93 5.77 -0.19
CA VAL A 131 15.68 5.05 -0.49
C VAL A 131 15.86 3.53 -0.41
N MET A 132 17.07 3.03 -0.67
CA MET A 132 17.36 1.60 -0.64
C MET A 132 17.10 0.99 0.74
N VAL A 133 16.58 -0.24 0.73
CA VAL A 133 16.30 -0.99 1.94
C VAL A 133 17.50 -1.82 2.34
N ASP A 134 17.86 -1.79 3.62
CA ASP A 134 19.06 -2.42 4.16
C ASP A 134 18.81 -2.82 5.62
N PRO A 135 18.97 -4.10 5.98
CA PRO A 135 18.88 -4.52 7.37
C PRO A 135 19.89 -3.79 8.25
N ALA A 136 21.08 -3.42 7.77
CA ALA A 136 22.05 -2.64 8.54
C ALA A 136 21.55 -1.23 8.89
N LYS A 137 20.51 -0.73 8.23
CA LYS A 137 19.84 0.56 8.50
C LYS A 137 18.54 0.41 9.30
N GLY A 138 18.04 -0.80 9.50
CA GLY A 138 16.77 -1.07 10.18
C GLY A 138 15.53 -1.02 9.27
N THR A 139 15.69 -0.78 7.97
CA THR A 139 14.58 -0.64 6.99
C THR A 139 14.06 -1.98 6.47
N VAL A 140 14.56 -3.10 7.01
CA VAL A 140 14.14 -4.46 6.68
C VAL A 140 13.81 -5.23 7.93
N SER A 141 12.65 -5.88 7.92
CA SER A 141 12.22 -6.84 8.93
C SER A 141 12.05 -8.24 8.33
N PHE A 142 12.16 -9.25 9.17
CA PHE A 142 12.04 -10.67 8.80
C PHE A 142 11.04 -11.33 9.73
N GLY A 143 10.21 -12.25 9.24
CA GLY A 143 9.28 -12.93 10.13
C GLY A 143 8.21 -13.77 9.47
N SER A 144 7.17 -14.05 10.26
CA SER A 144 5.99 -14.79 9.84
C SER A 144 4.73 -14.07 10.32
N GLY A 145 3.98 -13.51 9.38
CA GLY A 145 2.65 -12.98 9.66
C GLY A 145 1.68 -14.04 10.16
N LEU A 146 1.81 -15.30 9.70
CA LEU A 146 0.96 -16.42 10.11
C LEU A 146 1.15 -16.79 11.60
N HIS A 147 2.40 -16.81 12.05
CA HIS A 147 2.73 -17.08 13.45
C HIS A 147 2.70 -15.82 14.32
N GLY A 148 2.75 -14.63 13.73
CA GLY A 148 2.66 -13.36 14.43
C GLY A 148 3.97 -12.94 15.11
N TRP A 149 5.11 -13.30 14.53
CA TRP A 149 6.42 -12.85 15.01
C TRP A 149 7.24 -12.23 13.87
N ALA A 150 8.07 -11.25 14.21
CA ALA A 150 9.00 -10.63 13.27
C ALA A 150 10.23 -10.14 14.02
N PHE A 151 11.29 -9.72 13.32
CA PHE A 151 12.42 -9.03 13.92
C PHE A 151 13.09 -8.10 12.92
N THR A 152 13.74 -7.08 13.44
CA THR A 152 14.71 -6.25 12.74
C THR A 152 16.08 -6.47 13.38
N THR A 153 17.14 -6.14 12.65
CA THR A 153 18.51 -6.06 13.22
C THR A 153 18.57 -5.04 14.37
N GLU A 154 17.79 -3.94 14.29
CA GLU A 154 17.66 -2.92 15.32
C GLU A 154 17.23 -3.53 16.67
N ARG A 155 16.21 -4.41 16.66
CA ARG A 155 15.73 -5.08 17.88
C ARG A 155 16.85 -5.86 18.58
N PHE A 156 17.63 -6.63 17.83
CA PHE A 156 18.75 -7.38 18.38
C PHE A 156 19.95 -6.48 18.72
N ALA A 157 20.15 -5.40 17.96
CA ALA A 157 21.18 -4.42 18.23
C ALA A 157 20.99 -3.80 19.63
N ARG A 158 19.76 -3.47 20.03
CA ARG A 158 19.46 -2.95 21.39
C ARG A 158 19.75 -3.93 22.51
N ILE A 159 19.58 -5.23 22.25
CA ILE A 159 19.87 -6.30 23.21
C ILE A 159 21.39 -6.46 23.37
N TYR A 160 22.12 -6.47 22.26
CA TYR A 160 23.54 -6.76 22.25
C TYR A 160 24.42 -5.53 22.48
N SER A 161 23.99 -4.33 22.12
CA SER A 161 24.73 -3.07 22.32
C SER A 161 25.12 -2.89 23.78
N LYS A 162 24.17 -3.13 24.69
CA LYS A 162 24.39 -3.10 26.15
C LYS A 162 25.39 -4.15 26.62
N LYS A 163 25.39 -5.34 26.02
CA LYS A 163 26.33 -6.44 26.37
C LYS A 163 27.75 -6.17 25.86
N PHE A 164 27.88 -5.56 24.69
CA PHE A 164 29.17 -5.27 24.06
C PHE A 164 29.73 -3.88 24.38
N GLY A 165 28.95 -3.00 25.01
CA GLY A 165 29.35 -1.64 25.34
C GLY A 165 29.58 -0.75 24.11
N ILE A 166 28.82 -0.96 23.04
CA ILE A 166 28.88 -0.15 21.80
C ILE A 166 27.53 0.49 21.52
N SER A 167 27.47 1.51 20.65
CA SER A 167 26.19 2.13 20.27
C SER A 167 25.29 1.14 19.50
N THR A 168 23.98 1.30 19.63
CA THR A 168 22.98 0.48 18.92
C THR A 168 23.19 0.54 17.41
N GLU A 169 23.45 1.72 16.84
CA GLU A 169 23.76 1.87 15.41
C GLU A 169 24.96 1.04 14.95
N LYS A 170 26.09 1.11 15.67
CA LYS A 170 27.29 0.32 15.35
C LYS A 170 27.06 -1.17 15.53
N MET A 171 26.26 -1.57 16.52
CA MET A 171 25.89 -2.97 16.70
C MET A 171 25.00 -3.45 15.54
N ARG A 172 24.04 -2.63 15.10
CA ARG A 172 23.16 -2.95 13.98
C ARG A 172 23.94 -3.17 12.68
N GLU A 173 24.89 -2.30 12.37
CA GLU A 173 25.78 -2.46 11.21
C GLU A 173 26.58 -3.77 11.26
N ARG A 174 27.00 -4.19 12.46
CA ARG A 174 27.75 -5.44 12.68
C ARG A 174 26.88 -6.70 12.61
N LEU A 175 25.56 -6.57 12.76
CA LEU A 175 24.63 -7.71 12.75
C LEU A 175 24.21 -8.14 11.34
N TRP A 176 24.62 -7.42 10.31
CA TRP A 176 24.33 -7.74 8.91
C TRP A 176 25.60 -7.69 8.04
N GLY A 177 25.60 -8.31 6.87
CA GLY A 177 26.75 -8.29 5.95
C GLY A 177 27.87 -9.28 6.31
N ASP A 178 29.04 -9.04 5.74
CA ASP A 178 30.29 -9.76 6.01
C ASP A 178 30.94 -9.31 7.33
N ASN A 179 30.20 -9.51 8.42
CA ASN A 179 30.66 -9.26 9.78
C ASN A 179 30.65 -10.57 10.57
N PHE A 180 31.73 -10.84 11.28
CA PHE A 180 31.94 -12.08 12.03
C PHE A 180 32.50 -11.76 13.42
N PHE A 181 32.11 -12.54 14.44
CA PHE A 181 32.58 -12.34 15.81
C PHE A 181 33.34 -13.56 16.33
N ASN A 182 34.63 -13.37 16.64
CA ASN A 182 35.42 -14.40 17.29
C ASN A 182 35.20 -14.35 18.81
N ALA A 183 34.40 -15.26 19.34
CA ALA A 183 34.08 -15.31 20.77
C ALA A 183 35.30 -15.59 21.68
N LYS A 184 36.32 -16.30 21.18
CA LYS A 184 37.54 -16.62 21.96
C LYS A 184 38.42 -15.38 22.15
N LYS A 185 38.56 -14.58 21.10
CA LYS A 185 39.37 -13.36 21.08
C LYS A 185 38.59 -12.10 21.42
N LYS A 186 37.26 -12.17 21.40
CA LYS A 186 36.31 -11.06 21.58
C LYS A 186 36.53 -9.92 20.56
N VAL A 187 36.88 -10.28 19.33
CA VAL A 187 37.12 -9.32 18.23
C VAL A 187 36.13 -9.52 17.09
N TRP A 188 35.83 -8.41 16.42
CA TRP A 188 35.04 -8.38 15.19
C TRP A 188 35.98 -8.42 13.98
N VAL A 189 35.66 -9.24 13.00
CA VAL A 189 36.44 -9.40 11.76
C VAL A 189 35.50 -9.40 10.55
N LYS A 190 36.06 -9.09 9.37
CA LYS A 190 35.30 -9.03 8.11
C LYS A 190 35.42 -10.29 7.25
N THR A 191 36.22 -11.26 7.68
CA THR A 191 36.45 -12.51 6.95
C THR A 191 35.91 -13.68 7.77
N ALA A 192 35.35 -14.67 7.06
CA ALA A 192 34.87 -15.90 7.69
C ALA A 192 36.03 -16.68 8.34
N GLU A 193 37.25 -16.57 7.81
CA GLU A 193 38.43 -17.18 8.43
C GLU A 193 39.20 -16.17 9.28
N HIS A 194 39.49 -16.56 10.52
CA HIS A 194 40.38 -15.80 11.39
C HIS A 194 41.18 -16.75 12.29
N GLU A 195 42.51 -16.67 12.20
CA GLU A 195 43.44 -17.50 12.98
C GLU A 195 43.15 -19.02 12.90
N GLY A 196 42.83 -19.52 11.70
CA GLY A 196 42.57 -20.95 11.46
C GLY A 196 41.22 -21.46 11.98
N VAL A 197 40.31 -20.56 12.39
CA VAL A 197 38.94 -20.89 12.78
C VAL A 197 37.97 -20.28 11.76
N THR A 198 37.07 -21.11 11.24
CA THR A 198 35.92 -20.66 10.45
C THR A 198 34.85 -20.11 11.40
N LEU A 199 34.62 -18.81 11.31
CA LEU A 199 33.63 -18.07 12.06
C LEU A 199 32.30 -18.07 11.31
N ARG A 200 31.21 -18.09 12.07
CA ARG A 200 29.88 -17.86 11.51
C ARG A 200 29.58 -16.38 11.45
N ARG A 201 28.83 -16.00 10.42
CA ARG A 201 28.37 -14.64 10.22
C ARG A 201 27.59 -14.16 11.44
N ALA A 202 27.73 -12.89 11.77
CA ALA A 202 27.12 -12.30 12.96
C ALA A 202 25.58 -12.42 12.94
N PHE A 203 24.95 -12.20 11.78
CA PHE A 203 23.52 -12.43 11.60
C PHE A 203 23.13 -13.87 12.01
N CYS A 204 23.84 -14.86 11.49
CA CYS A 204 23.61 -16.27 11.79
C CYS A 204 23.83 -16.54 13.29
N GLN A 205 24.97 -16.11 13.83
CA GLN A 205 25.38 -16.38 15.21
C GLN A 205 24.45 -15.74 16.26
N PHE A 206 24.07 -14.49 16.07
CA PHE A 206 23.40 -13.69 17.09
C PHE A 206 21.88 -13.62 16.93
N ILE A 207 21.36 -13.90 15.74
CA ILE A 207 19.93 -13.76 15.41
C ILE A 207 19.35 -15.11 15.02
N MET A 208 19.81 -15.71 13.92
CA MET A 208 19.15 -16.90 13.38
C MET A 208 19.40 -18.16 14.21
N ASP A 209 20.59 -18.36 14.74
CA ASP A 209 20.91 -19.54 15.55
C ASP A 209 20.00 -19.65 16.79
N PRO A 210 19.78 -18.61 17.61
CA PRO A 210 18.77 -18.66 18.68
C PRO A 210 17.36 -19.00 18.17
N VAL A 211 16.95 -18.46 17.03
CA VAL A 211 15.63 -18.75 16.43
C VAL A 211 15.54 -20.22 16.02
N CYS A 212 16.50 -20.72 15.23
CA CYS A 212 16.56 -22.12 14.80
C CYS A 212 16.61 -23.08 16.00
N GLN A 213 17.44 -22.77 17.01
CA GLN A 213 17.55 -23.61 18.21
C GLN A 213 16.23 -23.69 18.98
N LEU A 214 15.51 -22.58 19.08
CA LEU A 214 14.21 -22.56 19.75
C LEU A 214 13.16 -23.36 18.98
N PHE A 215 13.10 -23.18 17.65
CA PHE A 215 12.23 -23.95 16.77
C PHE A 215 12.50 -25.45 16.90
N THR A 216 13.75 -25.87 16.76
CA THR A 216 14.15 -27.28 16.85
C THR A 216 13.89 -27.86 18.24
N ALA A 217 14.19 -27.13 19.31
CA ALA A 217 13.96 -27.60 20.68
C ALA A 217 12.47 -27.83 20.97
N ILE A 218 11.59 -26.88 20.57
CA ILE A 218 10.15 -27.02 20.77
C ILE A 218 9.57 -28.13 19.89
N MET A 219 9.95 -28.20 18.61
CA MET A 219 9.42 -29.21 17.68
C MET A 219 9.87 -30.63 18.03
N ASN A 220 11.06 -30.80 18.61
CA ASN A 220 11.56 -32.09 19.11
C ASN A 220 11.10 -32.41 20.54
N ASN A 221 10.29 -31.54 21.16
CA ASN A 221 9.82 -31.66 22.54
C ASN A 221 10.94 -31.78 23.59
N ASP A 222 12.08 -31.10 23.36
CA ASP A 222 13.22 -31.05 24.27
C ASP A 222 12.97 -30.02 25.39
N LYS A 223 12.16 -30.43 26.39
CA LYS A 223 11.64 -29.55 27.45
C LYS A 223 12.73 -28.83 28.23
N GLU A 224 13.76 -29.55 28.65
CA GLU A 224 14.87 -28.98 29.42
C GLU A 224 15.57 -27.85 28.64
N LYS A 225 15.77 -28.05 27.33
CA LYS A 225 16.44 -27.07 26.48
C LYS A 225 15.57 -25.84 26.22
N TYR A 226 14.32 -26.00 25.80
CA TYR A 226 13.49 -24.82 25.49
C TYR A 226 13.08 -24.04 26.74
N GLU A 227 12.89 -24.68 27.90
CA GLU A 227 12.60 -23.96 29.16
C GLU A 227 13.79 -23.12 29.61
N LYS A 228 15.02 -23.64 29.46
CA LYS A 228 16.24 -22.86 29.69
C LYS A 228 16.37 -21.68 28.72
N MET A 229 15.99 -21.88 27.46
CA MET A 229 15.96 -20.80 26.47
C MET A 229 14.89 -19.76 26.84
N PHE A 230 13.70 -20.17 27.30
CA PHE A 230 12.65 -19.24 27.74
C PHE A 230 13.16 -18.30 28.83
N GLY A 231 13.88 -18.82 29.82
CA GLY A 231 14.50 -17.99 30.86
C GLY A 231 15.53 -16.99 30.32
N THR A 232 16.34 -17.40 29.33
CA THR A 232 17.38 -16.54 28.74
C THR A 232 16.81 -15.48 27.79
N LEU A 233 15.74 -15.82 27.07
CA LEU A 233 15.07 -14.97 26.08
C LEU A 233 13.97 -14.09 26.69
N GLY A 234 13.67 -14.26 27.99
CA GLY A 234 12.62 -13.52 28.68
C GLY A 234 11.19 -13.97 28.33
N ILE A 235 11.02 -15.19 27.84
CA ILE A 235 9.71 -15.75 27.48
C ILE A 235 9.04 -16.28 28.74
N THR A 236 7.89 -15.71 29.09
CA THR A 236 7.11 -16.14 30.28
C THR A 236 5.69 -16.53 29.86
N LEU A 237 5.39 -17.84 29.92
CA LEU A 237 4.07 -18.38 29.63
C LEU A 237 3.11 -18.23 30.83
N LYS A 238 1.85 -17.86 30.56
CA LYS A 238 0.82 -17.61 31.58
C LYS A 238 -0.34 -18.60 31.48
N GLY A 239 -0.87 -19.03 32.63
CA GLY A 239 -2.09 -19.86 32.70
C GLY A 239 -2.03 -21.11 31.83
N GLU A 240 -3.04 -21.28 30.97
CA GLU A 240 -3.18 -22.42 30.05
C GLU A 240 -2.12 -22.48 28.95
N GLU A 241 -1.37 -21.39 28.70
CA GLU A 241 -0.29 -21.37 27.70
C GLU A 241 0.83 -22.37 28.03
N LYS A 242 0.98 -22.73 29.32
CA LYS A 242 1.96 -23.74 29.77
C LYS A 242 1.63 -25.16 29.31
N ASN A 243 0.39 -25.40 28.91
CA ASN A 243 -0.08 -26.71 28.43
C ASN A 243 0.05 -26.84 26.91
N LEU A 244 0.45 -25.77 26.21
CA LEU A 244 0.67 -25.81 24.77
C LEU A 244 1.90 -26.66 24.47
N GLU A 245 1.84 -27.44 23.38
CA GLU A 245 2.97 -28.22 22.87
C GLU A 245 3.10 -28.04 21.35
N GLY A 246 4.26 -28.39 20.79
CA GLY A 246 4.50 -28.36 19.34
C GLY A 246 4.27 -26.98 18.70
N LYS A 247 3.57 -26.95 17.56
CA LYS A 247 3.32 -25.71 16.79
C LYS A 247 2.58 -24.61 17.59
N PRO A 248 1.51 -24.91 18.34
CA PRO A 248 0.88 -23.92 19.23
C PRO A 248 1.85 -23.28 20.24
N LEU A 249 2.69 -24.08 20.90
CA LEU A 249 3.70 -23.57 21.85
C LEU A 249 4.71 -22.68 21.14
N LEU A 250 5.24 -23.16 20.00
CA LEU A 250 6.19 -22.42 19.18
C LEU A 250 5.64 -21.05 18.78
N LYS A 251 4.41 -21.03 18.26
CA LYS A 251 3.72 -19.81 17.87
C LYS A 251 3.65 -18.85 19.06
N ARG A 252 3.21 -19.32 20.23
CA ARG A 252 3.06 -18.46 21.41
C ARG A 252 4.40 -17.95 21.95
N ALA A 253 5.42 -18.81 22.02
CA ALA A 253 6.75 -18.44 22.45
C ALA A 253 7.36 -17.34 21.57
N MET A 254 7.22 -17.47 20.24
CA MET A 254 7.70 -16.47 19.29
C MET A 254 6.94 -15.14 19.39
N GLN A 255 5.62 -15.17 19.60
CA GLN A 255 4.82 -13.97 19.81
C GLN A 255 5.22 -13.18 21.07
N ILE A 256 5.65 -13.88 22.13
CA ILE A 256 6.12 -13.23 23.37
C ILE A 256 7.52 -12.66 23.17
N TRP A 257 8.41 -13.42 22.52
CA TRP A 257 9.80 -13.01 22.33
C TRP A 257 9.95 -11.87 21.33
N LEU A 258 9.25 -11.97 20.20
CA LEU A 258 9.44 -11.17 18.99
C LEU A 258 8.08 -10.80 18.37
N PRO A 259 7.22 -10.04 19.08
CA PRO A 259 5.88 -9.69 18.61
C PRO A 259 5.94 -8.93 17.27
N ALA A 260 5.29 -9.46 16.23
CA ALA A 260 5.36 -8.87 14.89
C ALA A 260 4.82 -7.44 14.84
N GLY A 261 3.71 -7.18 15.54
CA GLY A 261 3.06 -5.86 15.55
C GLY A 261 4.01 -4.76 16.00
N ASP A 262 4.62 -4.93 17.18
CA ASP A 262 5.54 -3.94 17.74
C ASP A 262 6.72 -3.66 16.81
N ILE A 263 7.29 -4.71 16.22
CA ILE A 263 8.50 -4.62 15.40
C ILE A 263 8.21 -3.96 14.06
N LEU A 264 7.06 -4.26 13.45
CA LEU A 264 6.65 -3.61 12.20
C LEU A 264 6.26 -2.16 12.42
N LEU A 265 5.53 -1.84 13.49
CA LEU A 265 5.16 -0.47 13.84
C LEU A 265 6.39 0.37 14.19
N GLU A 266 7.35 -0.21 14.92
CA GLU A 266 8.65 0.39 15.19
C GLU A 266 9.39 0.76 13.91
N MET A 267 9.50 -0.18 12.97
CA MET A 267 10.16 0.05 11.68
C MET A 267 9.45 1.15 10.87
N ILE A 268 8.11 1.15 10.87
CA ILE A 268 7.29 2.18 10.22
C ILE A 268 7.58 3.57 10.80
N ILE A 269 7.52 3.71 12.12
CA ILE A 269 7.71 5.00 12.80
C ILE A 269 9.11 5.56 12.59
N GLN A 270 10.14 4.69 12.63
CA GLN A 270 11.53 5.14 12.53
C GLN A 270 11.94 5.50 11.09
N HIS A 271 11.39 4.82 10.09
CA HIS A 271 11.93 4.89 8.73
C HIS A 271 10.99 5.48 7.69
N LEU A 272 9.67 5.46 7.90
CA LEU A 272 8.71 6.10 7.00
C LEU A 272 8.55 7.59 7.35
N PRO A 273 8.41 8.46 6.33
CA PRO A 273 8.27 9.89 6.57
C PRO A 273 6.88 10.23 7.11
N SER A 274 6.80 11.23 7.99
CA SER A 274 5.54 11.85 8.39
C SER A 274 4.95 12.72 7.26
N PRO A 275 3.64 13.01 7.27
CA PRO A 275 3.00 13.89 6.29
C PRO A 275 3.72 15.22 6.04
N PRO A 276 4.16 15.99 7.05
CA PRO A 276 4.87 17.25 6.81
C PRO A 276 6.26 17.07 6.19
N LYS A 277 6.88 15.88 6.33
CA LYS A 277 8.14 15.56 5.66
C LYS A 277 7.88 15.10 4.23
N ALA A 278 6.90 14.22 4.03
CA ALA A 278 6.55 13.64 2.75
C ALA A 278 6.01 14.69 1.76
N GLN A 279 5.08 15.52 2.19
CA GLN A 279 4.42 16.50 1.34
C GLN A 279 5.39 17.54 0.76
N LYS A 280 6.50 17.84 1.44
CA LYS A 280 7.52 18.78 0.96
C LYS A 280 8.11 18.40 -0.39
N TYR A 281 8.45 17.13 -0.57
CA TYR A 281 9.03 16.64 -1.83
C TYR A 281 7.98 16.03 -2.77
N ARG A 282 6.74 15.83 -2.31
CA ARG A 282 5.64 15.29 -3.14
C ARG A 282 4.76 16.38 -3.76
N VAL A 283 4.70 17.59 -3.21
CA VAL A 283 3.79 18.65 -3.67
C VAL A 283 3.86 18.91 -5.17
N GLU A 284 5.07 18.94 -5.74
CA GLU A 284 5.29 19.13 -7.18
C GLU A 284 4.59 18.07 -8.03
N LYS A 285 4.51 16.84 -7.53
CA LYS A 285 3.83 15.72 -8.22
C LYS A 285 2.33 15.70 -7.93
N LEU A 286 1.94 16.13 -6.74
CA LEU A 286 0.55 16.06 -6.28
C LEU A 286 -0.31 17.18 -6.85
N TYR A 287 0.21 18.39 -6.98
CA TYR A 287 -0.59 19.58 -7.31
C TYR A 287 -0.31 20.07 -8.72
N GLU A 288 -1.36 20.26 -9.52
CA GLU A 288 -1.24 20.68 -10.93
C GLU A 288 -1.01 22.18 -11.11
N GLY A 289 -1.23 22.97 -10.05
CA GLY A 289 -1.13 24.43 -10.09
C GLY A 289 0.29 24.97 -9.87
N PRO A 290 0.41 26.31 -9.86
CA PRO A 290 1.68 27.00 -9.59
C PRO A 290 2.25 26.61 -8.23
N GLN A 291 3.55 26.32 -8.19
CA GLN A 291 4.21 25.84 -6.96
C GLN A 291 4.46 26.94 -5.91
N ASP A 292 4.18 28.18 -6.25
CA ASP A 292 4.29 29.37 -5.42
C ASP A 292 2.94 29.87 -4.88
N ASP A 293 1.82 29.24 -5.26
CA ASP A 293 0.50 29.63 -4.78
C ASP A 293 0.21 29.17 -3.33
N GLU A 294 -0.91 29.66 -2.78
CA GLU A 294 -1.30 29.37 -1.39
C GLU A 294 -1.62 27.89 -1.17
N ALA A 295 -2.22 27.22 -2.15
CA ALA A 295 -2.57 25.80 -2.07
C ALA A 295 -1.32 24.91 -2.09
N ALA A 296 -0.36 25.17 -2.98
CA ALA A 296 0.92 24.48 -3.06
C ALA A 296 1.72 24.68 -1.77
N ASN A 297 1.76 25.90 -1.22
CA ASN A 297 2.44 26.17 0.05
C ASN A 297 1.75 25.46 1.23
N GLY A 298 0.41 25.45 1.27
CA GLY A 298 -0.36 24.73 2.26
C GLY A 298 -0.10 23.22 2.21
N ILE A 299 -0.10 22.63 1.01
CA ILE A 299 0.25 21.22 0.80
C ILE A 299 1.71 20.98 1.21
N ARG A 300 2.67 21.78 0.75
CA ARG A 300 4.10 21.61 1.08
C ARG A 300 4.35 21.58 2.59
N ASN A 301 3.66 22.43 3.34
CA ASN A 301 3.85 22.58 4.77
C ASN A 301 2.94 21.65 5.60
N CYS A 302 1.98 20.96 4.97
CA CYS A 302 0.95 20.21 5.67
C CYS A 302 0.21 21.10 6.69
N ASP A 303 -0.12 22.32 6.27
CA ASP A 303 -0.62 23.37 7.16
C ASP A 303 -2.12 23.19 7.44
N PRO A 304 -2.54 22.89 8.68
CA PRO A 304 -3.95 22.72 9.02
C PRO A 304 -4.75 24.04 9.00
N ALA A 305 -4.07 25.19 9.04
CA ALA A 305 -4.68 26.52 8.98
C ALA A 305 -4.70 27.12 7.56
N GLY A 306 -4.02 26.46 6.60
CA GLY A 306 -4.01 26.87 5.20
C GLY A 306 -5.34 26.62 4.48
N PRO A 307 -5.41 26.89 3.17
CA PRO A 307 -6.60 26.57 2.38
C PRO A 307 -6.84 25.06 2.41
N LEU A 308 -8.10 24.65 2.49
CA LEU A 308 -8.45 23.23 2.40
C LEU A 308 -7.99 22.72 1.02
N MET A 309 -7.22 21.64 1.03
CA MET A 309 -6.89 20.85 -0.15
C MET A 309 -7.01 19.38 0.25
N MET A 310 -8.13 18.76 -0.08
CA MET A 310 -8.37 17.34 0.16
C MET A 310 -8.51 16.61 -1.17
N TYR A 311 -7.85 15.45 -1.29
CA TYR A 311 -8.02 14.57 -2.44
C TYR A 311 -8.90 13.39 -2.05
N VAL A 312 -9.97 13.15 -2.80
CA VAL A 312 -10.78 11.94 -2.71
C VAL A 312 -10.18 10.91 -3.66
N SER A 313 -9.72 9.79 -3.12
CA SER A 313 -9.10 8.71 -3.90
C SER A 313 -10.08 7.60 -4.28
N LYS A 314 -11.14 7.41 -3.47
CA LYS A 314 -12.07 6.29 -3.62
C LYS A 314 -13.43 6.58 -3.00
N MET A 315 -14.47 5.99 -3.59
CA MET A 315 -15.78 5.87 -2.96
C MET A 315 -15.90 4.52 -2.22
N VAL A 316 -16.14 4.59 -0.91
CA VAL A 316 -16.33 3.39 -0.07
C VAL A 316 -17.83 3.19 0.17
N PRO A 317 -18.40 2.01 -0.14
CA PRO A 317 -19.82 1.77 0.09
C PRO A 317 -20.15 1.83 1.58
N THR A 318 -21.30 2.43 1.90
CA THR A 318 -21.81 2.47 3.28
C THR A 318 -22.78 1.32 3.55
N SER A 319 -23.09 1.06 4.83
CA SER A 319 -24.18 0.16 5.21
C SER A 319 -25.55 0.63 4.70
N ASP A 320 -25.69 1.94 4.48
CA ASP A 320 -26.91 2.54 3.95
C ASP A 320 -26.95 2.38 2.43
N LYS A 321 -27.82 1.48 1.96
CA LYS A 321 -27.94 1.11 0.54
C LYS A 321 -28.00 2.35 -0.36
N GLY A 322 -27.02 2.47 -1.26
CA GLY A 322 -26.97 3.51 -2.28
C GLY A 322 -26.23 4.79 -1.90
N ARG A 323 -25.61 4.87 -0.73
CA ARG A 323 -24.71 5.97 -0.35
C ARG A 323 -23.26 5.49 -0.26
N PHE A 324 -22.34 6.41 -0.58
CA PHE A 324 -20.90 6.18 -0.49
C PHE A 324 -20.23 7.21 0.42
N TYR A 325 -19.18 6.78 1.12
CA TYR A 325 -18.21 7.66 1.74
C TYR A 325 -17.16 8.05 0.69
N ALA A 326 -16.92 9.34 0.52
CA ALA A 326 -15.78 9.83 -0.26
C ALA A 326 -14.52 9.75 0.62
N PHE A 327 -13.73 8.70 0.45
CA PHE A 327 -12.50 8.45 1.20
C PHE A 327 -11.31 9.12 0.53
N GLY A 328 -10.46 9.74 1.33
CA GLY A 328 -9.37 10.54 0.83
C GLY A 328 -8.43 11.02 1.93
N ARG A 329 -7.61 12.01 1.58
CA ARG A 329 -6.66 12.64 2.51
C ARG A 329 -6.71 14.15 2.40
N VAL A 330 -6.65 14.80 3.57
CA VAL A 330 -6.47 16.25 3.68
C VAL A 330 -4.98 16.56 3.58
N PHE A 331 -4.55 17.26 2.53
CA PHE A 331 -3.16 17.67 2.34
C PHE A 331 -2.87 19.07 2.89
N SER A 332 -3.88 19.94 2.92
CA SER A 332 -3.81 21.30 3.48
C SER A 332 -5.16 21.67 4.09
N GLY A 333 -5.14 22.58 5.06
CA GLY A 333 -6.30 23.06 5.78
C GLY A 333 -6.93 22.00 6.68
N THR A 334 -8.18 22.25 7.07
CA THR A 334 -8.97 21.37 7.93
C THR A 334 -10.35 21.19 7.33
N VAL A 335 -10.78 19.93 7.18
CA VAL A 335 -12.10 19.59 6.65
C VAL A 335 -13.09 19.43 7.81
N ALA A 336 -14.21 20.14 7.77
CA ALA A 336 -15.18 20.16 8.87
C ALA A 336 -16.61 19.86 8.42
N THR A 337 -17.39 19.27 9.33
CA THR A 337 -18.82 19.03 9.13
C THR A 337 -19.56 20.36 8.97
N GLY A 338 -20.37 20.49 7.91
CA GLY A 338 -21.11 21.71 7.58
C GLY A 338 -20.30 22.74 6.80
N GLN A 339 -18.99 22.54 6.60
CA GLN A 339 -18.14 23.46 5.85
C GLN A 339 -18.55 23.52 4.39
N LYS A 340 -18.65 24.74 3.86
CA LYS A 340 -18.90 24.99 2.44
C LYS A 340 -17.60 24.85 1.67
N VAL A 341 -17.57 23.94 0.69
CA VAL A 341 -16.38 23.61 -0.09
C VAL A 341 -16.68 23.62 -1.59
N ARG A 342 -15.63 23.81 -2.37
CA ARG A 342 -15.60 23.61 -3.81
C ARG A 342 -15.21 22.16 -4.07
N ILE A 343 -16.04 21.44 -4.80
CA ILE A 343 -15.83 20.04 -5.20
C ILE A 343 -15.50 20.08 -6.68
N GLN A 344 -14.24 19.81 -7.01
CA GLN A 344 -13.69 19.81 -8.35
C GLN A 344 -13.54 18.36 -8.82
N GLY A 345 -14.22 18.00 -9.90
CA GLY A 345 -14.02 16.71 -10.53
C GLY A 345 -12.71 16.67 -11.36
N PRO A 346 -12.36 15.48 -11.91
CA PRO A 346 -11.07 15.27 -12.59
C PRO A 346 -10.87 16.14 -13.83
N HIS A 347 -11.94 16.66 -14.44
CA HIS A 347 -11.87 17.47 -15.66
C HIS A 347 -12.04 18.97 -15.40
N TYR A 348 -12.09 19.39 -14.14
CA TYR A 348 -12.15 20.80 -13.78
C TYR A 348 -10.92 21.56 -14.29
N VAL A 349 -11.17 22.72 -14.89
CA VAL A 349 -10.12 23.67 -15.31
C VAL A 349 -10.31 24.97 -14.52
N PRO A 350 -9.25 25.51 -13.89
CA PRO A 350 -9.31 26.78 -13.16
C PRO A 350 -9.92 27.92 -13.97
N GLY A 351 -10.81 28.69 -13.35
CA GLY A 351 -11.59 29.76 -13.99
C GLY A 351 -12.86 29.28 -14.71
N GLY A 352 -13.01 27.96 -14.93
CA GLY A 352 -14.21 27.35 -15.46
C GLY A 352 -15.29 27.08 -14.40
N LYS A 353 -16.49 26.71 -14.87
CA LYS A 353 -17.57 26.18 -14.02
C LYS A 353 -17.90 24.72 -14.31
N ASP A 354 -17.29 24.17 -15.36
CA ASP A 354 -17.46 22.78 -15.74
C ASP A 354 -16.80 21.88 -14.69
N ASP A 355 -17.50 20.82 -14.31
CA ASP A 355 -17.06 19.87 -13.28
C ASP A 355 -16.75 20.50 -11.90
N LEU A 356 -17.40 21.63 -11.60
CA LEU A 356 -17.28 22.35 -10.32
C LEU A 356 -18.63 22.40 -9.59
N TYR A 357 -18.64 21.99 -8.32
CA TYR A 357 -19.82 22.04 -7.46
C TYR A 357 -19.49 22.71 -6.13
N ILE A 358 -20.30 23.68 -5.71
CA ILE A 358 -20.12 24.34 -4.40
C ILE A 358 -21.20 23.86 -3.45
N LYS A 359 -20.82 23.09 -2.44
CA LYS A 359 -21.75 22.39 -1.53
C LYS A 359 -21.17 22.32 -0.12
N ASN A 360 -22.06 22.03 0.84
CA ASN A 360 -21.66 21.81 2.22
C ASN A 360 -21.36 20.33 2.45
N ILE A 361 -20.30 20.04 3.20
CA ILE A 361 -19.99 18.69 3.68
C ILE A 361 -21.04 18.30 4.73
N GLN A 362 -21.71 17.16 4.56
CA GLN A 362 -22.79 16.78 5.49
C GLN A 362 -22.23 16.24 6.80
N ARG A 363 -21.22 15.36 6.72
CA ARG A 363 -20.52 14.78 7.88
C ARG A 363 -19.10 14.42 7.51
N THR A 364 -18.20 14.60 8.46
CA THR A 364 -16.82 14.10 8.42
C THR A 364 -16.71 12.86 9.32
N VAL A 365 -16.12 11.78 8.82
CA VAL A 365 -15.96 10.53 9.56
C VAL A 365 -14.54 9.97 9.44
N LEU A 366 -14.07 9.35 10.52
CA LEU A 366 -12.87 8.52 10.55
C LEU A 366 -13.24 7.08 10.19
N MET A 367 -12.49 6.48 9.27
CA MET A 367 -12.66 5.09 8.87
C MET A 367 -11.75 4.20 9.73
N MET A 368 -12.35 3.27 10.47
CA MET A 368 -11.68 2.33 11.37
C MET A 368 -12.00 0.89 10.94
N GLY A 369 -11.59 0.54 9.72
CA GLY A 369 -11.93 -0.73 9.11
C GLY A 369 -13.43 -0.85 8.85
N ARG A 370 -14.12 -1.63 9.69
CA ARG A 370 -15.58 -1.85 9.60
C ARG A 370 -16.40 -0.78 10.32
N TYR A 371 -15.79 -0.03 11.22
CA TYR A 371 -16.46 0.99 12.00
C TYR A 371 -16.16 2.36 11.41
N VAL A 372 -17.13 3.26 11.55
CA VAL A 372 -16.96 4.68 11.23
C VAL A 372 -17.25 5.48 12.48
N GLU A 373 -16.41 6.47 12.75
CA GLU A 373 -16.57 7.38 13.87
C GLU A 373 -16.78 8.79 13.34
N GLN A 374 -17.89 9.42 13.73
CA GLN A 374 -18.16 10.79 13.30
C GLN A 374 -17.33 11.77 14.12
N VAL A 375 -16.66 12.68 13.42
CA VAL A 375 -15.83 13.72 14.02
C VAL A 375 -16.26 15.09 13.53
N ALA A 376 -15.97 16.14 14.31
CA ALA A 376 -16.31 17.51 13.94
C ALA A 376 -15.48 17.96 12.73
N ASP A 377 -14.18 17.68 12.76
CA ASP A 377 -13.20 18.10 11.78
C ASP A 377 -11.98 17.16 11.72
N ILE A 378 -11.24 17.20 10.61
CA ILE A 378 -10.01 16.45 10.38
C ILE A 378 -8.96 17.39 9.74
N PRO A 379 -7.80 17.61 10.38
CA PRO A 379 -6.75 18.50 9.87
C PRO A 379 -5.84 17.83 8.83
N ALA A 380 -5.06 18.66 8.14
CA ALA A 380 -4.04 18.26 7.18
C ALA A 380 -3.12 17.14 7.69
N GLY A 381 -2.76 16.23 6.79
CA GLY A 381 -1.93 15.05 7.03
C GLY A 381 -2.73 13.78 7.34
N ASN A 382 -4.03 13.88 7.60
CA ASN A 382 -4.87 12.75 7.96
C ASN A 382 -5.76 12.26 6.82
N THR A 383 -6.10 10.97 6.86
CA THR A 383 -7.15 10.40 6.03
C THR A 383 -8.52 10.78 6.58
N ALA A 384 -9.48 10.98 5.68
CA ALA A 384 -10.84 11.38 6.01
C ALA A 384 -11.83 10.69 5.08
N ALA A 385 -13.02 10.43 5.59
CA ALA A 385 -14.17 10.04 4.79
C ALA A 385 -15.28 11.07 4.94
N LEU A 386 -15.89 11.45 3.81
CA LEU A 386 -16.93 12.48 3.78
C LEU A 386 -18.27 11.91 3.32
N VAL A 387 -19.34 12.40 3.93
CA VAL A 387 -20.72 12.11 3.55
C VAL A 387 -21.31 13.26 2.75
N GLY A 388 -22.03 12.94 1.67
CA GLY A 388 -22.76 13.91 0.85
C GLY A 388 -21.98 14.50 -0.33
N VAL A 389 -20.78 13.95 -0.60
CA VAL A 389 -19.91 14.33 -1.72
C VAL A 389 -20.09 13.38 -2.93
N ASP A 390 -20.59 12.17 -2.68
CA ASP A 390 -20.76 11.06 -3.62
C ASP A 390 -21.70 11.33 -4.81
N GLN A 391 -22.52 12.39 -4.73
CA GLN A 391 -23.39 12.81 -5.83
C GLN A 391 -22.65 13.63 -6.88
N TYR A 392 -21.53 14.25 -6.52
CA TYR A 392 -20.80 15.23 -7.35
C TYR A 392 -19.49 14.65 -7.90
N ILE A 393 -18.90 13.67 -7.22
CA ILE A 393 -17.71 12.97 -7.67
C ILE A 393 -18.08 11.53 -8.06
N LEU A 394 -17.55 11.06 -9.19
CA LEU A 394 -17.68 9.67 -9.62
C LEU A 394 -16.64 8.76 -8.97
N LYS A 395 -15.35 9.07 -9.13
CA LYS A 395 -14.23 8.22 -8.71
C LYS A 395 -13.22 8.95 -7.83
N SER A 396 -12.60 9.98 -8.39
CA SER A 396 -11.62 10.85 -7.73
C SER A 396 -12.01 12.32 -7.91
N GLY A 397 -11.48 13.18 -7.05
CA GLY A 397 -11.69 14.63 -7.16
C GLY A 397 -10.99 15.39 -6.06
N THR A 398 -10.92 16.72 -6.24
CA THR A 398 -10.28 17.64 -5.30
C THR A 398 -11.33 18.47 -4.58
N LEU A 399 -11.23 18.57 -3.26
CA LEU A 399 -12.06 19.44 -2.44
C LEU A 399 -11.21 20.57 -1.90
N THR A 400 -11.71 21.80 -2.04
CA THR A 400 -10.96 22.99 -1.66
C THR A 400 -11.82 24.14 -1.17
N THR A 401 -11.22 25.03 -0.39
CA THR A 401 -11.78 26.35 -0.02
C THR A 401 -11.11 27.50 -0.76
N PHE A 402 -10.10 27.23 -1.58
CA PHE A 402 -9.38 28.24 -2.34
C PHE A 402 -9.98 28.39 -3.74
N ASP A 403 -10.29 29.62 -4.14
CA ASP A 403 -11.05 29.89 -5.36
C ASP A 403 -10.23 29.64 -6.64
N ASP A 404 -8.92 29.94 -6.60
CA ASP A 404 -7.98 29.76 -7.71
C ASP A 404 -7.24 28.41 -7.65
N ALA A 405 -7.71 27.48 -6.80
CA ALA A 405 -7.09 26.19 -6.64
C ALA A 405 -7.17 25.36 -7.93
N HIS A 406 -6.06 24.72 -8.25
CA HIS A 406 -5.99 23.68 -9.27
C HIS A 406 -6.32 22.33 -8.65
N ASN A 407 -6.52 21.32 -9.51
CA ASN A 407 -6.72 19.97 -9.03
C ASN A 407 -5.44 19.41 -8.41
N ILE A 408 -5.62 18.56 -7.39
CA ILE A 408 -4.62 17.55 -7.09
C ILE A 408 -4.69 16.54 -8.23
N ALA A 409 -3.54 16.24 -8.83
CA ALA A 409 -3.42 15.41 -10.01
C ALA A 409 -4.17 14.09 -9.82
N ASP A 410 -4.85 13.62 -10.86
CA ASP A 410 -5.43 12.29 -10.84
C ASP A 410 -4.35 11.22 -11.05
N MET A 411 -4.68 9.96 -10.75
CA MET A 411 -3.77 8.86 -10.96
C MET A 411 -3.94 8.21 -12.33
N LYS A 412 -2.79 7.91 -12.95
CA LYS A 412 -2.75 7.03 -14.13
C LYS A 412 -2.74 5.59 -13.66
N TYR A 413 -3.83 4.88 -13.92
CA TYR A 413 -3.89 3.43 -13.70
C TYR A 413 -2.85 2.73 -14.59
N SER A 414 -2.10 1.79 -14.02
CA SER A 414 -1.13 0.97 -14.76
C SER A 414 -1.80 -0.03 -15.71
N VAL A 415 -3.08 -0.30 -15.47
CA VAL A 415 -3.88 -1.26 -16.20
C VAL A 415 -5.09 -0.58 -16.84
N SER A 416 -5.51 -1.10 -17.98
CA SER A 416 -6.73 -0.67 -18.67
C SER A 416 -7.81 -1.76 -18.53
N PRO A 417 -9.10 -1.40 -18.50
CA PRO A 417 -10.17 -2.37 -18.50
C PRO A 417 -10.29 -3.00 -19.90
N VAL A 418 -9.71 -4.20 -20.08
CA VAL A 418 -9.61 -4.88 -21.39
C VAL A 418 -10.66 -5.97 -21.57
N VAL A 419 -11.10 -6.61 -20.49
CA VAL A 419 -12.11 -7.67 -20.52
C VAL A 419 -13.49 -7.03 -20.44
N ARG A 420 -14.37 -7.35 -21.40
CA ARG A 420 -15.70 -6.76 -21.54
C ARG A 420 -16.76 -7.84 -21.57
N VAL A 421 -17.87 -7.57 -20.88
CA VAL A 421 -19.06 -8.42 -20.92
C VAL A 421 -20.30 -7.56 -21.13
N ALA A 422 -21.25 -8.04 -21.93
CA ALA A 422 -22.56 -7.44 -22.06
C ALA A 422 -23.48 -7.96 -20.96
N VAL A 423 -24.24 -7.06 -20.33
CA VAL A 423 -25.16 -7.35 -19.22
C VAL A 423 -26.57 -6.91 -19.59
N LYS A 424 -27.53 -7.83 -19.48
CA LYS A 424 -28.94 -7.56 -19.80
C LYS A 424 -29.86 -8.10 -18.70
N PRO A 425 -30.85 -7.34 -18.21
CA PRO A 425 -31.73 -7.84 -17.16
C PRO A 425 -32.57 -9.01 -17.69
N LYS A 426 -32.85 -10.02 -16.86
CA LYS A 426 -33.74 -11.13 -17.26
C LYS A 426 -35.16 -10.65 -17.52
N ASP A 427 -35.67 -9.77 -16.65
CA ASP A 427 -36.92 -9.04 -16.85
C ASP A 427 -36.64 -7.61 -17.34
N GLN A 428 -37.15 -7.26 -18.51
CA GLN A 428 -36.97 -5.92 -19.09
C GLN A 428 -37.57 -4.80 -18.21
N LYS A 429 -38.54 -5.09 -17.35
CA LYS A 429 -39.09 -4.12 -16.40
C LYS A 429 -38.07 -3.66 -15.36
N GLU A 430 -37.02 -4.46 -15.13
CA GLU A 430 -35.97 -4.17 -14.16
C GLU A 430 -34.79 -3.39 -14.76
N LEU A 431 -34.86 -3.01 -16.04
CA LEU A 431 -33.83 -2.20 -16.70
C LEU A 431 -33.46 -0.92 -15.92
N PRO A 432 -34.40 -0.16 -15.32
CA PRO A 432 -34.03 1.00 -14.51
C PRO A 432 -33.16 0.66 -13.30
N LYS A 433 -33.39 -0.50 -12.67
CA LYS A 433 -32.56 -0.98 -11.54
C LYS A 433 -31.17 -1.38 -12.02
N LEU A 434 -31.05 -2.01 -13.20
CA LEU A 434 -29.76 -2.34 -13.78
C LEU A 434 -28.94 -1.07 -14.05
N VAL A 435 -29.54 -0.07 -14.71
CA VAL A 435 -28.86 1.19 -15.04
C VAL A 435 -28.38 1.91 -13.78
N GLU A 436 -29.20 1.95 -12.73
CA GLU A 436 -28.82 2.53 -11.44
C GLU A 436 -27.73 1.71 -10.75
N GLY A 437 -27.80 0.37 -10.80
CA GLY A 437 -26.77 -0.52 -10.28
C GLY A 437 -25.42 -0.37 -10.97
N LEU A 438 -25.43 -0.22 -12.31
CA LEU A 438 -24.22 0.02 -13.11
C LEU A 438 -23.55 1.35 -12.74
N LYS A 439 -24.34 2.40 -12.50
CA LYS A 439 -23.80 3.68 -12.00
C LYS A 439 -23.12 3.53 -10.65
N ARG A 440 -23.71 2.75 -9.74
CA ARG A 440 -23.14 2.49 -8.40
C ARG A 440 -21.88 1.63 -8.48
N LEU A 441 -21.87 0.62 -9.33
CA LEU A 441 -20.70 -0.21 -9.59
C LEU A 441 -19.53 0.64 -10.10
N SER A 442 -19.78 1.49 -11.10
CA SER A 442 -18.76 2.39 -11.67
C SER A 442 -18.23 3.43 -10.68
N LYS A 443 -19.01 3.81 -9.66
CA LYS A 443 -18.55 4.66 -8.56
C LYS A 443 -17.69 3.89 -7.55
N SER A 444 -18.10 2.67 -7.19
CA SER A 444 -17.40 1.88 -6.18
C SER A 444 -16.05 1.38 -6.64
N ASP A 445 -15.92 0.98 -7.91
CA ASP A 445 -14.68 0.43 -8.45
C ASP A 445 -13.92 1.49 -9.27
N PRO A 446 -12.66 1.81 -8.92
CA PRO A 446 -11.89 2.83 -9.62
C PRO A 446 -11.64 2.55 -11.10
N LEU A 447 -11.58 1.28 -11.53
CA LEU A 447 -11.20 0.88 -12.89
C LEU A 447 -12.38 0.44 -13.75
N VAL A 448 -13.46 -0.05 -13.15
CA VAL A 448 -14.63 -0.49 -13.92
C VAL A 448 -15.17 0.64 -14.78
N VAL A 449 -15.47 0.29 -16.04
CA VAL A 449 -16.12 1.17 -16.99
C VAL A 449 -17.45 0.52 -17.38
N CYS A 450 -18.54 1.25 -17.13
CA CYS A 450 -19.88 0.86 -17.55
C CYS A 450 -20.33 1.79 -18.68
N THR A 451 -20.53 1.25 -19.88
CA THR A 451 -20.94 2.02 -21.06
C THR A 451 -22.19 1.44 -21.69
N VAL A 452 -22.90 2.26 -22.44
CA VAL A 452 -24.00 1.82 -23.31
C VAL A 452 -23.51 1.96 -24.75
N GLU A 453 -23.51 0.87 -25.49
CA GLU A 453 -23.18 0.90 -26.92
C GLU A 453 -24.34 1.44 -27.75
N GLU A 454 -24.06 1.85 -29.00
CA GLU A 454 -25.09 2.30 -29.95
C GLU A 454 -26.15 1.22 -30.24
N SER A 455 -25.79 -0.05 -30.07
CA SER A 455 -26.69 -1.20 -30.12
C SER A 455 -27.72 -1.24 -28.99
N GLY A 456 -27.53 -0.44 -27.94
CA GLY A 456 -28.31 -0.45 -26.71
C GLY A 456 -27.83 -1.47 -25.68
N GLU A 457 -26.72 -2.17 -25.93
CA GLU A 457 -26.13 -3.11 -24.98
C GLU A 457 -25.39 -2.39 -23.85
N HIS A 458 -25.62 -2.84 -22.61
CA HIS A 458 -24.87 -2.37 -21.45
C HIS A 458 -23.61 -3.20 -21.28
N ILE A 459 -22.46 -2.56 -21.39
CA ILE A 459 -21.16 -3.22 -21.27
C ILE A 459 -20.54 -2.91 -19.92
N VAL A 460 -20.01 -3.93 -19.27
CA VAL A 460 -19.14 -3.82 -18.09
C VAL A 460 -17.74 -4.24 -18.51
N ALA A 461 -16.78 -3.33 -18.35
CA ALA A 461 -15.38 -3.56 -18.66
C ALA A 461 -14.52 -3.50 -17.40
N GLY A 462 -13.56 -4.43 -17.27
CA GLY A 462 -12.70 -4.60 -16.10
C GLY A 462 -11.31 -5.10 -16.50
N CYS A 463 -10.42 -5.19 -15.50
CA CYS A 463 -9.00 -5.55 -15.72
C CYS A 463 -8.81 -6.97 -16.26
N GLY A 464 -9.60 -7.91 -15.74
CA GLY A 464 -9.43 -9.36 -15.92
C GLY A 464 -10.72 -10.10 -15.62
N GLU A 465 -10.71 -11.42 -15.85
CA GLU A 465 -11.89 -12.27 -15.64
C GLU A 465 -12.35 -12.30 -14.18
N LEU A 466 -11.42 -12.45 -13.25
CA LEU A 466 -11.73 -12.47 -11.81
C LEU A 466 -12.29 -11.12 -11.36
N HIS A 467 -11.74 -10.01 -11.87
CA HIS A 467 -12.28 -8.68 -11.63
C HIS A 467 -13.74 -8.58 -12.09
N ILE A 468 -14.03 -8.96 -13.34
CA ILE A 468 -15.39 -8.93 -13.90
C ILE A 468 -16.33 -9.83 -13.10
N GLU A 469 -15.91 -11.04 -12.73
CA GLU A 469 -16.72 -11.97 -11.93
C GLU A 469 -17.18 -11.32 -10.61
N ILE A 470 -16.26 -10.66 -9.91
CA ILE A 470 -16.56 -9.96 -8.65
C ILE A 470 -17.45 -8.74 -8.90
N CYS A 471 -17.19 -7.96 -9.95
CA CYS A 471 -18.03 -6.80 -10.30
C CYS A 471 -19.47 -7.20 -10.61
N LEU A 472 -19.65 -8.31 -11.34
CA LEU A 472 -20.97 -8.85 -11.65
C LEU A 472 -21.64 -9.39 -10.40
N LYS A 473 -20.89 -10.04 -9.50
CA LYS A 473 -21.44 -10.46 -8.21
C LYS A 473 -21.90 -9.26 -7.37
N ASP A 474 -21.08 -8.22 -7.23
CA ASP A 474 -21.45 -7.00 -6.51
C ASP A 474 -22.65 -6.30 -7.17
N LEU A 475 -22.70 -6.26 -8.50
CA LEU A 475 -23.84 -5.73 -9.25
C LEU A 475 -25.12 -6.50 -8.93
N LYS A 476 -25.04 -7.83 -8.89
CA LYS A 476 -26.17 -8.71 -8.61
C LYS A 476 -26.63 -8.61 -7.16
N ASP A 477 -25.72 -8.71 -6.21
CA ASP A 477 -26.04 -8.92 -4.79
C ASP A 477 -26.22 -7.58 -4.04
N GLU A 478 -25.42 -6.56 -4.38
CA GLU A 478 -25.35 -5.31 -3.63
C GLU A 478 -26.02 -4.14 -4.35
N TYR A 479 -25.68 -3.90 -5.62
CA TYR A 479 -26.04 -2.64 -6.29
C TYR A 479 -27.39 -2.66 -7.03
N ALA A 480 -27.56 -3.57 -7.99
CA ALA A 480 -28.78 -3.68 -8.79
C ALA A 480 -29.83 -4.56 -8.11
N GLN A 481 -29.41 -5.64 -7.43
CA GLN A 481 -30.30 -6.57 -6.70
C GLN A 481 -31.33 -7.23 -7.62
N ILE A 482 -30.87 -7.64 -8.82
CA ILE A 482 -31.69 -8.29 -9.86
C ILE A 482 -30.90 -9.42 -10.50
N ASP A 483 -31.62 -10.34 -11.14
CA ASP A 483 -31.00 -11.30 -12.04
C ASP A 483 -30.81 -10.71 -13.44
N PHE A 484 -29.62 -10.94 -14.01
CA PHE A 484 -29.28 -10.55 -15.37
C PHE A 484 -28.56 -11.70 -16.10
N ILE A 485 -28.52 -11.59 -17.42
CA ILE A 485 -27.78 -12.46 -18.34
C ILE A 485 -26.48 -11.76 -18.69
N VAL A 486 -25.40 -12.51 -18.72
CA VAL A 486 -24.05 -12.04 -19.04
C VAL A 486 -23.61 -12.75 -20.33
N SER A 487 -23.05 -12.00 -21.27
CA SER A 487 -22.43 -12.59 -22.47
C SER A 487 -21.11 -13.26 -22.13
N ASP A 488 -20.56 -14.00 -23.09
CA ASP A 488 -19.17 -14.43 -23.00
C ASP A 488 -18.23 -13.20 -22.97
N PRO A 489 -17.10 -13.29 -22.24
CA PRO A 489 -16.14 -12.20 -22.18
C PRO A 489 -15.45 -12.01 -23.52
N VAL A 490 -15.37 -10.75 -23.97
CA VAL A 490 -14.71 -10.31 -25.19
C VAL A 490 -13.60 -9.32 -24.85
N VAL A 491 -12.52 -9.33 -25.62
CA VAL A 491 -11.41 -8.38 -25.47
C VAL A 491 -11.57 -7.22 -26.46
N SER A 492 -11.25 -5.99 -26.03
CA SER A 492 -11.24 -4.84 -26.94
C SER A 492 -10.13 -4.94 -27.97
N TYR A 493 -10.48 -4.93 -29.25
CA TYR A 493 -9.51 -4.78 -30.33
C TYR A 493 -9.08 -3.31 -30.47
N ARG A 494 -7.82 -3.09 -30.86
CA ARG A 494 -7.31 -1.79 -31.30
C ARG A 494 -6.94 -1.88 -32.77
N GLU A 495 -7.15 -0.80 -33.50
CA GLU A 495 -6.81 -0.69 -34.92
C GLU A 495 -5.46 0.02 -35.07
N THR A 496 -4.60 -0.47 -35.97
CA THR A 496 -3.33 0.15 -36.37
C THR A 496 -3.16 0.01 -37.88
N VAL A 497 -2.22 0.74 -38.46
CA VAL A 497 -1.80 0.58 -39.86
C VAL A 497 -0.37 0.04 -39.90
N ASP A 498 -0.04 -0.74 -40.94
CA ASP A 498 1.32 -1.25 -41.16
C ASP A 498 2.11 -0.39 -42.15
N GLU A 499 1.44 0.15 -43.17
CA GLU A 499 2.05 0.92 -44.25
C GLU A 499 1.49 2.35 -44.33
N ILE A 500 2.27 3.25 -44.92
CA ILE A 500 1.79 4.59 -45.27
C ILE A 500 0.69 4.46 -46.33
N SER A 501 -0.38 5.23 -46.18
CA SER A 501 -1.49 5.20 -47.14
C SER A 501 -0.98 5.45 -48.56
N SER A 502 -1.37 4.55 -49.46
CA SER A 502 -0.95 4.57 -50.88
C SER A 502 -1.36 5.83 -51.64
N MET A 503 -2.29 6.61 -51.08
CA MET A 503 -2.68 7.92 -51.57
C MET A 503 -3.02 8.88 -50.43
N THR A 504 -2.85 10.18 -50.68
CA THR A 504 -3.34 11.23 -49.78
C THR A 504 -4.86 11.30 -49.82
N CYS A 505 -5.50 11.00 -48.68
CA CYS A 505 -6.94 11.08 -48.54
C CYS A 505 -7.39 12.54 -48.42
N LEU A 506 -8.45 12.90 -49.14
CA LEU A 506 -9.05 14.24 -49.12
C LEU A 506 -10.48 14.17 -48.54
N SER A 507 -10.74 14.95 -47.49
CA SER A 507 -12.08 15.21 -46.99
C SER A 507 -12.46 16.68 -47.14
N LYS A 508 -13.75 16.96 -47.37
CA LYS A 508 -14.29 18.32 -47.52
C LYS A 508 -15.34 18.56 -46.44
N SER A 509 -15.35 19.75 -45.85
CA SER A 509 -16.42 20.14 -44.92
C SER A 509 -17.78 20.18 -45.63
N PRO A 510 -18.91 20.01 -44.91
CA PRO A 510 -20.24 20.07 -45.51
C PRO A 510 -20.51 21.37 -46.28
N ASN A 511 -19.97 22.51 -45.80
CA ASN A 511 -20.06 23.80 -46.46
C ASN A 511 -19.05 23.97 -47.63
N LYS A 512 -18.18 22.99 -47.88
CA LYS A 512 -17.16 22.94 -48.95
C LYS A 512 -16.06 24.02 -48.87
N HIS A 513 -16.03 24.82 -47.82
CA HIS A 513 -15.00 25.85 -47.63
C HIS A 513 -13.66 25.27 -47.17
N ASN A 514 -13.68 24.17 -46.42
CA ASN A 514 -12.49 23.54 -45.86
C ASN A 514 -12.19 22.22 -46.58
N ARG A 515 -10.90 21.97 -46.81
CA ARG A 515 -10.37 20.73 -47.39
C ARG A 515 -9.25 20.23 -46.49
N LEU A 516 -9.35 18.97 -46.06
CA LEU A 516 -8.35 18.32 -45.22
C LEU A 516 -7.69 17.19 -46.03
N TYR A 517 -6.37 17.25 -46.15
CA TYR A 517 -5.54 16.27 -46.83
C TYR A 517 -4.72 15.53 -45.78
N MET A 518 -4.82 14.21 -45.72
CA MET A 518 -4.16 13.39 -44.69
C MET A 518 -3.59 12.10 -45.28
N GLN A 519 -2.43 11.69 -44.78
CA GLN A 519 -1.89 10.34 -44.94
C GLN A 519 -1.71 9.76 -43.54
N VAL A 520 -1.91 8.45 -43.40
CA VAL A 520 -1.68 7.72 -42.16
C VAL A 520 -0.63 6.66 -42.47
N GLY A 521 0.34 6.49 -41.59
CA GLY A 521 1.36 5.45 -41.70
C GLY A 521 1.94 5.12 -40.33
N ALA A 522 2.50 3.93 -40.19
CA ALA A 522 3.26 3.56 -39.01
C ALA A 522 4.59 4.35 -38.98
N SER A 523 4.94 4.87 -37.81
CA SER A 523 6.22 5.54 -37.55
C SER A 523 7.33 4.55 -37.27
#